data_AF-F0WLJ1-F1
#
_entry.id   AF-F0WLJ1-F1
#
_cell.length_a   1.000
_cell.length_b   1.000
_cell.length_c   1.000
_cell.angle_alpha   90.00
_cell.angle_beta   90.00
_cell.angle_gamma   90.00
#
_symmetry.space_group_name_H-M   'P 1'
#
loop_
_entity.id
_entity.type
_entity.pdbx_description
1 polymer ?
#
loop_
_entity_poly.entity_id
_entity_poly.type
_entity_poly.pdbx_seq_one_letter_code
_entity_poly.pdbx_strand_id
1 'polypeptide(L)'
;MDSLMRERWGSGKDAVQAIKDVALSQRKYAVVPNKGGTYRLFQCDSASTGCEWYVRLARYRDKMGLRDWHVAGCKLEHQNSLGIAKPSRSQLVASSVIRGALSADPATSAKTLVAQLRHQSNISASQHVMYRTKDTRTTEMFSEDPTKIQLLPSLLSEFQRLNPSTLTDFQCDERGRFRRALVVLDPKWFSDGPGLFGVDAAHMKHRKYNGVQIVLVGRDGNLRNKIAAVALVPLEDNDNYTWFFGHIMRHGFSLESSPVFSDRNVGLVSAADNLKIFIMFCIRHIIETFFSSRPDMSVPVLLLLDDFSGHWTQPVRDYATATNDIMLKVPPGYTSVFQPADVCWMKPFKDQIHAQWIGFLREQIEEWRVGEPVKMKVPERENVADWIHTAWDHLSIETIRGGYPITHTAVGDENESAFFVVGELARLSLLDTTLGEIDSDIEFDK
;
A
#
# COMPACT_ATOMS: atom_id res chain seq x y z
N MET A 1 22.44 18.75 -48.88
CA MET A 1 23.84 18.92 -48.42
C MET A 1 24.09 20.36 -47.95
N ASP A 2 23.65 21.36 -48.72
CA ASP A 2 23.89 22.79 -48.45
C ASP A 2 23.25 23.38 -47.19
N SER A 3 22.18 22.78 -46.65
CA SER A 3 21.60 23.20 -45.36
C SER A 3 22.53 22.86 -44.19
N LEU A 4 22.97 21.60 -44.12
CA LEU A 4 23.79 21.08 -43.02
C LEU A 4 25.20 21.70 -42.99
N MET A 5 25.77 22.04 -44.15
CA MET A 5 27.07 22.70 -44.26
C MET A 5 27.07 24.15 -43.74
N ARG A 6 25.89 24.78 -43.64
CA ARG A 6 25.73 26.15 -43.12
C ARG A 6 25.51 26.20 -41.61
N GLU A 7 25.18 25.08 -40.99
CA GLU A 7 24.95 25.00 -39.55
C GLU A 7 26.25 25.16 -38.74
N ARG A 8 26.12 25.83 -37.60
CA ARG A 8 27.19 26.09 -36.63
C ARG A 8 26.66 25.76 -35.24
N TRP A 9 27.49 25.14 -34.42
CA TRP A 9 27.12 24.78 -33.04
C TRP A 9 28.20 25.19 -32.06
N GLY A 10 27.84 25.94 -31.01
CA GLY A 10 28.79 26.33 -29.95
C GLY A 10 29.25 25.14 -29.10
N SER A 11 28.45 24.08 -29.02
CA SER A 11 28.69 22.87 -28.22
C SER A 11 28.89 21.63 -29.10
N GLY A 12 29.88 20.81 -28.72
CA GLY A 12 30.11 19.53 -29.39
C GLY A 12 29.04 18.48 -29.09
N LYS A 13 28.23 18.67 -28.04
CA LYS A 13 27.07 17.80 -27.77
C LYS A 13 25.96 18.09 -28.78
N ASP A 14 25.68 19.36 -29.02
CA ASP A 14 24.60 19.81 -29.91
C ASP A 14 24.93 19.43 -31.36
N ALA A 15 26.20 19.61 -31.76
CA ALA A 15 26.66 19.18 -33.08
C ALA A 15 26.51 17.67 -33.28
N VAL A 16 26.84 16.85 -32.27
CA VAL A 16 26.64 15.39 -32.34
C VAL A 16 25.16 15.04 -32.46
N GLN A 17 24.31 15.72 -31.70
CA GLN A 17 22.88 15.48 -31.69
C GLN A 17 22.29 15.80 -33.06
N ALA A 18 22.61 16.96 -33.64
CA ALA A 18 22.18 17.36 -34.97
C ALA A 18 22.58 16.33 -36.06
N ILE A 19 23.83 15.85 -36.06
CA ILE A 19 24.26 14.84 -37.05
C ILE A 19 23.52 13.51 -36.85
N LYS A 20 23.27 13.10 -35.61
CA LYS A 20 22.47 11.89 -35.34
C LYS A 20 21.01 12.07 -35.77
N ASP A 21 20.47 13.28 -35.69
CA ASP A 21 19.10 13.59 -36.15
C ASP A 21 18.98 13.54 -37.67
N VAL A 22 20.02 14.01 -38.39
CA VAL A 22 20.12 13.82 -39.84
C VAL A 22 20.12 12.33 -40.20
N ALA A 23 20.93 11.51 -39.52
CA ALA A 23 20.94 10.07 -39.80
C ALA A 23 19.59 9.42 -39.48
N LEU A 24 18.93 9.82 -38.37
CA LEU A 24 17.63 9.28 -37.98
C LEU A 24 16.51 9.67 -38.96
N SER A 25 16.53 10.90 -39.50
CA SER A 25 15.55 11.33 -40.52
C SER A 25 15.70 10.54 -41.83
N GLN A 26 16.91 10.08 -42.12
CA GLN A 26 17.22 9.14 -43.20
C GLN A 26 16.91 7.67 -42.83
N ARG A 27 16.33 7.42 -41.64
CA ARG A 27 16.03 6.09 -41.08
C ARG A 27 17.27 5.22 -40.84
N LYS A 28 18.40 5.84 -40.56
CA LYS A 28 19.70 5.19 -40.33
C LYS A 28 20.27 5.57 -38.97
N TYR A 29 21.39 4.92 -38.63
CA TYR A 29 22.12 5.17 -37.39
C TYR A 29 23.55 5.62 -37.70
N ALA A 30 23.95 6.76 -37.13
CA ALA A 30 25.31 7.27 -37.23
C ALA A 30 26.15 6.84 -36.02
N VAL A 31 27.19 6.06 -36.29
CA VAL A 31 28.27 5.72 -35.34
C VAL A 31 29.36 6.79 -35.39
N VAL A 32 30.11 6.94 -34.29
CA VAL A 32 31.23 7.88 -34.18
C VAL A 32 32.53 7.11 -34.01
N PRO A 33 33.13 6.59 -35.10
CA PRO A 33 34.34 5.77 -35.03
C PRO A 33 35.58 6.57 -34.60
N ASN A 34 35.64 7.87 -34.88
CA ASN A 34 36.76 8.73 -34.51
C ASN A 34 36.27 10.00 -33.80
N LYS A 35 36.82 10.26 -32.62
CA LYS A 35 36.48 11.40 -31.77
C LYS A 35 37.74 12.01 -31.17
N GLY A 36 38.06 13.23 -31.58
CA GLY A 36 39.06 14.10 -30.96
C GLY A 36 38.43 15.31 -30.27
N GLY A 37 39.26 16.13 -29.62
CA GLY A 37 38.81 17.37 -28.94
C GLY A 37 38.22 18.42 -29.89
N THR A 38 38.74 18.49 -31.12
CA THR A 38 38.36 19.46 -32.16
C THR A 38 37.85 18.82 -33.45
N TYR A 39 37.72 17.49 -33.49
CA TYR A 39 37.35 16.75 -34.69
C TYR A 39 36.46 15.56 -34.35
N ARG A 40 35.45 15.25 -35.19
CA ARG A 40 34.65 14.04 -35.09
C ARG A 40 34.28 13.52 -36.47
N LEU A 41 34.39 12.21 -36.67
CA LEU A 41 33.89 11.53 -37.85
C LEU A 41 32.64 10.73 -37.47
N PHE A 42 31.58 10.90 -38.25
CA PHE A 42 30.37 10.11 -38.20
C PHE A 42 30.30 9.24 -39.45
N GLN A 43 29.89 8.00 -39.28
CA GLN A 43 29.68 7.05 -40.37
C GLN A 43 28.38 6.28 -40.14
N CYS A 44 27.80 5.72 -41.20
CA CYS A 44 26.71 4.78 -41.07
C CYS A 44 27.22 3.49 -40.40
N ASP A 45 26.38 2.82 -39.61
CA ASP A 45 26.73 1.51 -39.02
C ASP A 45 27.00 0.41 -40.06
N SER A 46 26.57 0.63 -41.31
CA SER A 46 26.84 -0.24 -42.46
C SER A 46 28.11 0.13 -43.23
N ALA A 47 28.98 1.01 -42.71
CA ALA A 47 30.19 1.44 -43.40
C ALA A 47 31.11 0.26 -43.77
N SER A 48 31.21 -0.76 -42.92
CA SER A 48 31.97 -1.99 -43.18
C SER A 48 31.43 -2.83 -44.33
N THR A 49 30.16 -2.63 -44.72
CA THR A 49 29.48 -3.35 -45.81
C THR A 49 29.35 -2.52 -47.09
N GLY A 50 30.06 -1.39 -47.17
CA GLY A 50 30.14 -0.55 -48.37
C GLY A 50 29.31 0.74 -48.33
N CYS A 51 28.75 1.12 -47.17
CA CYS A 51 28.05 2.40 -47.07
C CYS A 51 29.02 3.58 -46.92
N GLU A 52 29.05 4.46 -47.91
CA GLU A 52 29.95 5.62 -47.93
C GLU A 52 29.40 6.87 -47.22
N TRP A 53 28.29 6.75 -46.49
CA TRP A 53 27.74 7.88 -45.75
C TRP A 53 28.70 8.32 -44.65
N TYR A 54 29.02 9.62 -44.62
CA TYR A 54 29.82 10.20 -43.55
C TYR A 54 29.53 11.69 -43.31
N VAL A 55 29.83 12.14 -42.10
CA VAL A 55 29.91 13.57 -41.76
C VAL A 55 31.17 13.82 -40.93
N ARG A 56 31.98 14.78 -41.36
CA ARG A 56 33.15 15.25 -40.62
C ARG A 56 32.81 16.56 -39.96
N LEU A 57 32.93 16.61 -38.64
CA LEU A 57 32.86 17.83 -37.87
C LEU A 57 34.25 18.29 -37.50
N ALA A 58 34.49 19.60 -37.60
CA ALA A 58 35.69 20.24 -37.10
C ALA A 58 35.32 21.42 -36.21
N ARG A 59 36.23 21.78 -35.30
CA ARG A 59 36.14 22.96 -34.43
C ARG A 59 37.45 23.72 -34.52
N TYR A 60 37.40 24.89 -35.13
CA TYR A 60 38.54 25.81 -35.21
C TYR A 60 38.06 27.26 -35.04
N ARG A 61 39.01 28.19 -34.85
CA ARG A 61 38.70 29.63 -34.77
C ARG A 61 38.38 30.16 -36.17
N ASP A 62 37.20 30.71 -36.34
CA ASP A 62 36.88 31.42 -37.59
C ASP A 62 37.56 32.80 -37.65
N LYS A 63 37.34 33.53 -38.77
CA LYS A 63 37.89 34.87 -38.98
C LYS A 63 37.38 35.91 -37.98
N MET A 64 36.27 35.64 -37.28
CA MET A 64 35.66 36.48 -36.25
C MET A 64 36.05 36.05 -34.83
N GLY A 65 36.90 35.02 -34.67
CA GLY A 65 37.40 34.54 -33.39
C GLY A 65 36.50 33.53 -32.67
N LEU A 66 35.35 33.16 -33.24
CA LEU A 66 34.42 32.19 -32.67
C LEU A 66 34.95 30.75 -32.83
N ARG A 67 34.71 29.90 -31.82
CA ARG A 67 35.18 28.50 -31.78
C ARG A 67 34.01 27.52 -31.88
N ASP A 68 33.36 27.52 -33.03
CA ASP A 68 32.17 26.71 -33.28
C ASP A 68 32.47 25.41 -34.02
N TRP A 69 31.69 24.38 -33.70
CA TRP A 69 31.62 23.16 -34.48
C TRP A 69 30.89 23.43 -35.79
N HIS A 70 31.38 22.83 -36.86
CA HIS A 70 30.77 22.92 -38.19
C HIS A 70 31.15 21.71 -39.02
N VAL A 71 30.44 21.54 -40.14
CA VAL A 71 30.72 20.45 -41.07
C VAL A 71 31.90 20.79 -41.95
N ALA A 72 32.98 20.03 -41.84
CA ALA A 72 34.18 20.14 -42.67
C ALA A 72 34.08 19.33 -43.98
N GLY A 73 33.13 18.40 -44.05
CA GLY A 73 32.81 17.65 -45.26
C GLY A 73 31.82 16.53 -44.97
N CYS A 74 30.97 16.18 -45.94
CA CYS A 74 30.00 15.11 -45.77
C CYS A 74 29.66 14.42 -47.09
N LYS A 75 29.20 13.18 -46.99
CA LYS A 75 28.46 12.44 -48.02
C LYS A 75 27.21 11.89 -47.34
N LEU A 76 26.05 12.40 -47.75
CA LEU A 76 24.77 12.12 -47.07
C LEU A 76 23.93 11.04 -47.76
N GLU A 77 24.43 10.49 -48.86
CA GLU A 77 23.79 9.41 -49.60
C GLU A 77 24.19 8.07 -49.01
N HIS A 78 23.19 7.21 -48.81
CA HIS A 78 23.41 5.83 -48.39
C HIS A 78 23.43 4.91 -49.61
N GLN A 79 24.52 4.18 -49.79
CA GLN A 79 24.65 3.09 -50.78
C GLN A 79 24.84 1.77 -50.04
N ASN A 80 24.26 0.67 -50.55
CA ASN A 80 24.37 -0.68 -49.99
C ASN A 80 24.18 -0.78 -48.46
N SER A 81 23.24 0.00 -47.90
CA SER A 81 23.07 0.12 -46.45
C SER A 81 21.95 -0.79 -45.90
N LEU A 82 22.34 -1.79 -45.12
CA LEU A 82 21.40 -2.64 -44.36
C LEU A 82 21.07 -2.07 -42.97
N GLY A 83 21.75 -0.99 -42.59
CA GLY A 83 21.61 -0.33 -41.30
C GLY A 83 20.17 0.10 -41.04
N ILE A 84 19.73 -0.09 -39.80
CA ILE A 84 18.41 0.31 -39.31
C ILE A 84 18.56 1.44 -38.29
N ALA A 85 17.54 2.29 -38.19
CA ALA A 85 17.49 3.34 -37.19
C ALA A 85 17.63 2.75 -35.77
N LYS A 86 18.61 3.26 -35.02
CA LYS A 86 18.82 2.99 -33.58
C LYS A 86 18.78 4.32 -32.83
N PRO A 87 17.59 4.88 -32.59
CA PRO A 87 17.46 6.20 -32.02
C PRO A 87 18.08 6.26 -30.62
N SER A 88 18.77 7.37 -30.34
CA SER A 88 19.33 7.62 -29.00
C SER A 88 18.23 8.01 -28.00
N ARG A 89 18.54 7.95 -26.70
CA ARG A 89 17.61 8.44 -25.65
C ARG A 89 17.13 9.86 -25.93
N SER A 90 18.03 10.77 -26.33
CA SER A 90 17.70 12.17 -26.60
C SER A 90 16.73 12.31 -27.78
N GLN A 91 16.90 11.50 -28.83
CA GLN A 91 16.02 11.50 -30.00
C GLN A 91 14.62 10.99 -29.65
N LEU A 92 14.56 9.95 -28.81
CA LEU A 92 13.29 9.42 -28.32
C LEU A 92 12.58 10.40 -27.36
N VAL A 93 13.34 11.11 -26.51
CA VAL A 93 12.79 12.20 -25.67
C VAL A 93 12.29 13.37 -26.52
N ALA A 94 12.82 13.60 -27.72
CA ALA A 94 12.31 14.62 -28.64
C ALA A 94 11.06 14.16 -29.42
N SER A 95 10.90 12.86 -29.67
CA SER A 95 9.82 12.27 -30.49
C SER A 95 8.41 12.76 -30.13
N SER A 96 7.64 13.21 -31.12
CA SER A 96 6.23 13.64 -30.94
C SER A 96 5.31 12.46 -30.60
N VAL A 97 5.56 11.26 -31.16
CA VAL A 97 4.78 10.04 -30.92
C VAL A 97 4.77 9.68 -29.44
N ILE A 98 5.97 9.59 -28.84
CA ILE A 98 6.13 9.27 -27.43
C ILE A 98 5.54 10.38 -26.56
N ARG A 99 5.53 11.62 -27.06
CA ARG A 99 5.03 12.79 -26.32
C ARG A 99 3.52 12.70 -26.21
N GLY A 100 2.85 12.55 -27.34
CA GLY A 100 1.41 12.42 -27.41
C GLY A 100 0.91 11.23 -26.60
N ALA A 101 1.61 10.09 -26.67
CA ALA A 101 1.25 8.90 -25.90
C ALA A 101 1.33 9.15 -24.37
N LEU A 102 2.44 9.70 -23.86
CA LEU A 102 2.59 9.96 -22.44
C LEU A 102 1.73 11.13 -21.93
N SER A 103 1.41 12.10 -22.80
CA SER A 103 0.46 13.17 -22.48
C SER A 103 -0.97 12.69 -22.40
N ALA A 104 -1.36 11.69 -23.21
CA ALA A 104 -2.70 11.09 -23.17
C ALA A 104 -2.85 10.13 -21.98
N ASP A 105 -1.83 9.31 -21.72
CA ASP A 105 -1.79 8.41 -20.57
C ASP A 105 -0.36 8.24 -20.05
N PRO A 106 -0.01 8.89 -18.92
CA PRO A 106 1.29 8.74 -18.26
C PRO A 106 1.63 7.30 -17.83
N ALA A 107 0.62 6.45 -17.60
CA ALA A 107 0.80 5.07 -17.18
C ALA A 107 1.28 4.15 -18.33
N THR A 108 1.14 4.57 -19.60
CA THR A 108 1.50 3.79 -20.81
C THR A 108 2.82 3.01 -20.64
N SER A 109 2.78 1.70 -20.85
CA SER A 109 3.95 0.83 -20.67
C SER A 109 5.06 1.11 -21.68
N ALA A 110 6.32 0.86 -21.32
CA ALA A 110 7.45 1.00 -22.25
C ALA A 110 7.30 0.09 -23.48
N LYS A 111 6.72 -1.11 -23.31
CA LYS A 111 6.41 -2.04 -24.42
C LYS A 111 5.41 -1.42 -25.39
N THR A 112 4.35 -0.80 -24.88
CA THR A 112 3.33 -0.11 -25.68
C THR A 112 3.93 1.08 -26.43
N LEU A 113 4.79 1.88 -25.77
CA LEU A 113 5.49 3.00 -26.41
C LEU A 113 6.39 2.55 -27.57
N VAL A 114 7.13 1.44 -27.41
CA VAL A 114 7.93 0.86 -28.50
C VAL A 114 7.02 0.42 -29.67
N ALA A 115 5.89 -0.23 -29.37
CA ALA A 115 4.95 -0.65 -30.40
C ALA A 115 4.34 0.53 -31.17
N GLN A 116 3.91 1.59 -30.45
CA GLN A 116 3.38 2.82 -31.05
C GLN A 116 4.44 3.53 -31.91
N LEU A 117 5.67 3.65 -31.42
CA LEU A 117 6.77 4.23 -32.18
C LEU A 117 7.00 3.45 -33.49
N ARG A 118 6.99 2.12 -33.42
CA ARG A 118 7.12 1.26 -34.60
C ARG A 118 5.96 1.44 -35.57
N HIS A 119 4.72 1.51 -35.08
CA HIS A 119 3.54 1.66 -35.93
C HIS A 119 3.48 3.03 -36.63
N GLN A 120 3.76 4.12 -35.92
CA GLN A 120 3.59 5.48 -36.44
C GLN A 120 4.79 6.02 -37.21
N SER A 121 6.00 5.56 -36.88
CA SER A 121 7.24 6.10 -37.48
C SER A 121 8.13 5.05 -38.15
N ASN A 122 7.75 3.77 -38.08
CA ASN A 122 8.54 2.63 -38.56
C ASN A 122 9.97 2.59 -37.98
N ILE A 123 10.15 3.19 -36.79
CA ILE A 123 11.40 3.19 -36.01
C ILE A 123 11.19 2.31 -34.79
N SER A 124 12.15 1.44 -34.50
CA SER A 124 12.15 0.60 -33.32
C SER A 124 13.21 1.07 -32.31
N ALA A 125 12.96 0.81 -31.03
CA ALA A 125 13.91 1.09 -29.95
C ALA A 125 13.90 -0.09 -28.97
N SER A 126 15.02 -0.30 -28.28
CA SER A 126 15.06 -1.30 -27.21
C SER A 126 14.16 -0.88 -26.04
N GLN A 127 13.56 -1.86 -25.37
CA GLN A 127 12.72 -1.61 -24.19
C GLN A 127 13.51 -0.88 -23.09
N HIS A 128 14.76 -1.27 -22.84
CA HIS A 128 15.60 -0.64 -21.83
C HIS A 128 15.84 0.86 -22.11
N VAL A 129 16.11 1.26 -23.35
CA VAL A 129 16.25 2.68 -23.70
C VAL A 129 14.89 3.39 -23.58
N MET A 130 13.80 2.73 -23.95
CA MET A 130 12.45 3.30 -23.82
C MET A 130 12.06 3.54 -22.36
N TYR A 131 12.41 2.64 -21.43
CA TYR A 131 12.21 2.86 -19.99
C TYR A 131 12.91 4.14 -19.52
N ARG A 132 14.18 4.33 -19.92
CA ARG A 132 14.95 5.53 -19.56
C ARG A 132 14.41 6.79 -20.24
N THR A 133 13.88 6.68 -21.45
CA THR A 133 13.19 7.78 -22.15
C THR A 133 11.89 8.15 -21.45
N LYS A 134 11.04 7.16 -21.12
CA LYS A 134 9.81 7.37 -20.36
C LYS A 134 10.15 8.07 -19.04
N ASP A 135 11.12 7.56 -18.31
CA ASP A 135 11.57 8.13 -17.05
C ASP A 135 12.01 9.61 -17.17
N THR A 136 12.79 9.95 -18.20
CA THR A 136 13.16 11.36 -18.47
C THR A 136 11.92 12.21 -18.71
N ARG A 137 11.02 11.76 -19.59
CA ARG A 137 9.85 12.54 -19.96
C ARG A 137 8.85 12.67 -18.82
N THR A 138 8.60 11.61 -18.09
CA THR A 138 7.80 11.64 -16.86
C THR A 138 8.46 12.62 -15.88
N THR A 139 9.78 12.58 -15.73
CA THR A 139 10.48 13.57 -14.89
C THR A 139 10.33 15.00 -15.41
N GLU A 140 10.32 15.27 -16.72
CA GLU A 140 10.11 16.62 -17.30
C GLU A 140 8.65 17.08 -17.21
N MET A 141 7.69 16.20 -17.47
CA MET A 141 6.26 16.48 -17.38
C MET A 141 5.82 16.72 -15.93
N PHE A 142 6.38 15.93 -15.02
CA PHE A 142 6.17 16.03 -13.58
C PHE A 142 7.40 16.63 -12.90
N SER A 143 8.20 17.47 -13.60
CA SER A 143 9.29 18.20 -12.96
C SER A 143 8.62 19.26 -12.09
N GLU A 144 8.20 18.86 -10.91
CA GLU A 144 7.68 19.77 -9.92
C GLU A 144 8.83 20.67 -9.49
N ASP A 145 8.62 21.97 -9.61
CA ASP A 145 9.48 22.94 -8.96
C ASP A 145 9.56 22.59 -7.45
N PRO A 146 10.76 22.31 -6.89
CA PRO A 146 10.91 22.04 -5.46
C PRO A 146 10.30 23.13 -4.57
N THR A 147 10.12 24.35 -5.08
CA THR A 147 9.43 25.44 -4.37
C THR A 147 7.96 25.12 -4.08
N LYS A 148 7.30 24.20 -4.81
CA LYS A 148 5.88 23.86 -4.58
C LYS A 148 5.62 23.26 -3.20
N ILE A 149 6.56 22.50 -2.62
CA ILE A 149 6.43 21.98 -1.25
C ILE A 149 6.53 23.13 -0.23
N GLN A 150 7.30 24.18 -0.55
CA GLN A 150 7.40 25.37 0.31
C GLN A 150 6.09 26.17 0.38
N LEU A 151 5.18 25.95 -0.57
CA LEU A 151 3.83 26.53 -0.56
C LEU A 151 2.83 25.72 0.28
N LEU A 152 3.20 24.54 0.77
CA LEU A 152 2.28 23.70 1.55
C LEU A 152 1.78 24.40 2.83
N PRO A 153 2.63 25.11 3.61
CA PRO A 153 2.16 25.86 4.78
C PRO A 153 1.14 26.95 4.42
N SER A 154 1.39 27.73 3.36
CA SER A 154 0.45 28.78 2.94
C SER A 154 -0.84 28.20 2.36
N LEU A 155 -0.76 27.08 1.64
CA LEU A 155 -1.92 26.34 1.14
C LEU A 155 -2.79 25.84 2.30
N LEU A 156 -2.20 25.20 3.32
CA LEU A 156 -2.93 24.69 4.48
C LEU A 156 -3.58 25.82 5.28
N SER A 157 -2.84 26.92 5.49
CA SER A 157 -3.37 28.13 6.14
C SER A 157 -4.56 28.71 5.39
N GLU A 158 -4.46 28.88 4.07
CA GLU A 158 -5.56 29.39 3.24
C GLU A 158 -6.73 28.41 3.16
N PHE A 159 -6.46 27.10 3.11
CA PHE A 159 -7.48 26.06 3.13
C PHE A 159 -8.29 26.14 4.43
N GLN A 160 -7.65 26.24 5.58
CA GLN A 160 -8.32 26.38 6.86
C GLN A 160 -9.05 27.71 6.99
N ARG A 161 -8.47 28.81 6.47
CA ARG A 161 -9.12 30.13 6.46
C ARG A 161 -10.42 30.13 5.65
N LEU A 162 -10.44 29.43 4.51
CA LEU A 162 -11.62 29.28 3.66
C LEU A 162 -12.61 28.24 4.18
N ASN A 163 -12.15 27.30 5.01
CA ASN A 163 -12.96 26.23 5.60
C ASN A 163 -12.75 26.21 7.14
N PRO A 164 -13.36 27.14 7.89
CA PRO A 164 -13.05 27.33 9.32
C PRO A 164 -13.34 26.14 10.22
N SER A 165 -14.15 25.17 9.76
CA SER A 165 -14.43 23.92 10.49
C SER A 165 -13.45 22.79 10.19
N THR A 166 -12.40 23.05 9.40
CA THR A 166 -11.28 22.14 9.17
C THR A 166 -10.12 22.47 10.11
N LEU A 167 -9.27 21.49 10.37
CA LEU A 167 -8.04 21.64 11.13
C LEU A 167 -6.87 21.20 10.26
N THR A 168 -5.82 22.00 10.23
CA THR A 168 -4.58 21.68 9.50
C THR A 168 -3.38 21.81 10.43
N ASP A 169 -2.36 20.99 10.19
CA ASP A 169 -1.05 21.11 10.87
C ASP A 169 0.07 20.83 9.88
N PHE A 170 1.24 21.43 10.12
CA PHE A 170 2.44 21.29 9.30
C PHE A 170 3.68 21.35 10.19
N GLN A 171 4.57 20.36 10.02
CA GLN A 171 5.79 20.27 10.80
C GLN A 171 7.03 20.08 9.91
N CYS A 172 8.10 20.75 10.32
CA CYS A 172 9.45 20.52 9.80
C CYS A 172 10.29 19.71 10.78
N ASP A 173 11.36 19.10 10.27
CA ASP A 173 12.43 18.56 11.10
C ASP A 173 13.36 19.67 11.63
N GLU A 174 14.33 19.30 12.46
CA GLU A 174 15.32 20.22 13.04
C GLU A 174 16.15 20.98 12.01
N ARG A 175 16.21 20.50 10.76
CA ARG A 175 16.93 21.13 9.64
C ARG A 175 16.02 22.00 8.77
N GLY A 176 14.77 22.22 9.19
CA GLY A 176 13.79 23.01 8.46
C GLY A 176 13.22 22.31 7.21
N ARG A 177 13.40 20.99 7.09
CA ARG A 177 12.86 20.21 5.97
C ARG A 177 11.47 19.71 6.33
N PHE A 178 10.60 19.56 5.33
CA PHE A 178 9.27 18.98 5.51
C PHE A 178 9.35 17.63 6.23
N ARG A 179 8.60 17.49 7.33
CA ARG A 179 8.46 16.24 8.09
C ARG A 179 7.08 15.63 7.85
N ARG A 180 6.02 16.35 8.20
CA ARG A 180 4.62 15.88 8.11
C ARG A 180 3.62 17.01 7.99
N ALA A 181 2.46 16.71 7.40
CA ALA A 181 1.33 17.64 7.28
C ALA A 181 0.00 16.89 7.40
N LEU A 182 -1.04 17.60 7.84
CA LEU A 182 -2.36 17.05 8.14
C LEU A 182 -3.47 18.00 7.69
N VAL A 183 -4.57 17.41 7.22
CA VAL A 183 -5.88 18.05 7.09
C VAL A 183 -6.92 17.14 7.74
N VAL A 184 -7.70 17.69 8.68
CA VAL A 184 -8.87 17.05 9.30
C VAL A 184 -10.11 17.85 8.89
N LEU A 185 -11.13 17.17 8.39
CA LEU A 185 -12.40 17.76 7.98
C LEU A 185 -13.35 17.94 9.16
N ASP A 186 -14.47 18.61 8.91
CA ASP A 186 -15.49 18.90 9.91
C ASP A 186 -16.12 17.60 10.49
N PRO A 187 -16.03 17.34 11.81
CA PRO A 187 -16.65 16.19 12.44
C PRO A 187 -18.17 16.15 12.23
N LYS A 188 -18.81 17.31 12.01
CA LYS A 188 -20.27 17.40 11.79
C LYS A 188 -20.76 16.60 10.59
N TRP A 189 -19.88 16.32 9.63
CA TRP A 189 -20.23 15.49 8.46
C TRP A 189 -20.54 14.04 8.84
N PHE A 190 -20.12 13.61 10.03
CA PHE A 190 -20.25 12.25 10.52
C PHE A 190 -21.20 12.14 11.72
N SER A 191 -21.74 13.24 12.22
CA SER A 191 -22.60 13.26 13.43
C SER A 191 -23.89 12.47 13.27
N ASP A 192 -24.48 12.48 12.08
CA ASP A 192 -25.68 11.69 11.76
C ASP A 192 -25.34 10.29 11.22
N GLY A 193 -24.06 9.96 11.15
CA GLY A 193 -23.55 8.68 10.67
C GLY A 193 -23.49 7.62 11.79
N PRO A 194 -23.19 6.36 11.43
CA PRO A 194 -23.12 5.25 12.38
C PRO A 194 -21.95 5.31 13.37
N GLY A 195 -21.12 6.37 13.36
CA GLY A 195 -19.93 6.45 14.20
C GLY A 195 -18.90 5.37 13.85
N LEU A 196 -18.74 5.06 12.56
CA LEU A 196 -17.84 4.01 12.07
C LEU A 196 -16.73 4.62 11.23
N PHE A 197 -15.48 4.29 11.57
CA PHE A 197 -14.30 4.77 10.87
C PHE A 197 -13.39 3.63 10.41
N GLY A 198 -12.57 3.90 9.42
CA GLY A 198 -11.49 3.03 8.96
C GLY A 198 -10.25 3.86 8.63
N VAL A 199 -9.09 3.33 8.96
CA VAL A 199 -7.79 3.96 8.70
C VAL A 199 -6.94 3.03 7.84
N ASP A 200 -6.28 3.61 6.84
CA ASP A 200 -5.36 2.90 5.96
C ASP A 200 -4.16 3.80 5.64
N ALA A 201 -3.03 3.16 5.36
CA ALA A 201 -1.77 3.82 5.07
C ALA A 201 -1.20 3.33 3.74
N ALA A 202 -0.79 4.26 2.88
CA ALA A 202 -0.24 3.95 1.56
C ALA A 202 1.14 4.57 1.39
N HIS A 203 2.14 3.73 1.10
CA HIS A 203 3.48 4.18 0.77
C HIS A 203 3.50 4.92 -0.58
N MET A 204 3.99 6.16 -0.57
CA MET A 204 4.22 6.93 -1.80
C MET A 204 5.58 6.57 -2.38
N LYS A 205 5.60 6.24 -3.67
CA LYS A 205 6.84 6.03 -4.44
C LYS A 205 7.12 7.24 -5.31
N HIS A 206 7.86 8.21 -4.78
CA HIS A 206 8.27 9.40 -5.54
C HIS A 206 9.72 9.78 -5.26
N ARG A 207 10.41 10.32 -6.29
CA ARG A 207 11.85 10.62 -6.25
C ARG A 207 12.24 11.68 -5.22
N LYS A 208 11.31 12.58 -4.89
CA LYS A 208 11.56 13.71 -3.98
C LYS A 208 10.98 13.50 -2.57
N TYR A 209 9.98 12.64 -2.44
CA TYR A 209 9.34 12.33 -1.17
C TYR A 209 8.83 10.90 -1.22
N ASN A 210 9.28 10.07 -0.29
CA ASN A 210 8.97 8.64 -0.27
C ASN A 210 8.39 8.28 1.10
N GLY A 211 7.47 9.12 1.59
CA GLY A 211 6.77 8.95 2.85
C GLY A 211 5.49 8.14 2.68
N VAL A 212 4.59 8.29 3.65
CA VAL A 212 3.34 7.55 3.77
C VAL A 212 2.17 8.54 3.80
N GLN A 213 1.11 8.19 3.07
CA GLN A 213 -0.17 8.86 3.18
C GLN A 213 -1.07 8.05 4.12
N ILE A 214 -1.49 8.64 5.23
CA ILE A 214 -2.47 8.04 6.14
C ILE A 214 -3.82 8.67 5.85
N VAL A 215 -4.86 7.86 5.69
CA VAL A 215 -6.22 8.33 5.43
C VAL A 215 -7.17 7.75 6.47
N LEU A 216 -7.92 8.62 7.14
CA LEU A 216 -9.07 8.23 7.95
C LEU A 216 -10.33 8.45 7.13
N VAL A 217 -11.16 7.42 7.02
CA VAL A 217 -12.45 7.43 6.33
C VAL A 217 -13.54 7.14 7.34
N GLY A 218 -14.61 7.95 7.36
CA GLY A 218 -15.82 7.68 8.11
C GLY A 218 -17.01 7.43 7.20
N ARG A 219 -18.14 6.99 7.78
CA ARG A 219 -19.43 6.94 7.07
C ARG A 219 -20.34 8.09 7.50
N ASP A 220 -20.91 8.79 6.53
CA ASP A 220 -21.93 9.82 6.77
C ASP A 220 -23.32 9.20 7.07
N GLY A 221 -24.32 10.05 7.35
CA GLY A 221 -25.70 9.60 7.61
C GLY A 221 -26.39 8.92 6.40
N ASN A 222 -25.81 9.00 5.21
CA ASN A 222 -26.26 8.26 4.02
C ASN A 222 -25.44 6.97 3.79
N LEU A 223 -24.66 6.53 4.78
CA LEU A 223 -23.78 5.38 4.73
C LEU A 223 -22.70 5.46 3.64
N ARG A 224 -22.38 6.66 3.16
CA ARG A 224 -21.33 6.85 2.15
C ARG A 224 -19.98 7.05 2.83
N ASN A 225 -18.95 6.44 2.27
CA ASN A 225 -17.59 6.66 2.71
C ASN A 225 -17.16 8.10 2.39
N LYS A 226 -16.71 8.82 3.42
CA LYS A 226 -16.17 10.19 3.32
C LYS A 226 -14.83 10.24 4.02
N ILE A 227 -13.89 10.94 3.41
CA ILE A 227 -12.58 11.19 4.03
C ILE A 227 -12.82 12.09 5.25
N ALA A 228 -12.35 11.67 6.41
CA ALA A 228 -12.39 12.44 7.64
C ALA A 228 -11.06 13.20 7.85
N ALA A 229 -9.93 12.55 7.53
CA ALA A 229 -8.62 13.17 7.64
C ALA A 229 -7.62 12.56 6.66
N VAL A 230 -6.61 13.35 6.28
CA VAL A 230 -5.47 12.92 5.48
C VAL A 230 -4.19 13.47 6.08
N ALA A 231 -3.20 12.61 6.25
CA ALA A 231 -1.85 13.01 6.65
C ALA A 231 -0.80 12.55 5.65
N LEU A 232 0.25 13.35 5.52
CA LEU A 232 1.52 12.98 4.91
C LEU A 232 2.55 12.87 6.03
N VAL A 233 3.14 11.69 6.20
CA VAL A 233 4.08 11.38 7.28
C VAL A 233 5.31 10.66 6.74
N PRO A 234 6.47 10.73 7.41
CA PRO A 234 7.67 10.08 6.87
C PRO A 234 7.61 8.56 6.96
N LEU A 235 6.99 8.01 8.01
CA LEU A 235 6.95 6.58 8.34
C LEU A 235 5.63 6.22 9.04
N GLU A 236 5.27 4.94 9.02
CA GLU A 236 4.21 4.36 9.84
C GLU A 236 4.78 3.91 11.19
N ASP A 237 4.89 4.86 12.12
CA ASP A 237 5.41 4.63 13.47
C ASP A 237 4.48 5.23 14.53
N ASN A 238 4.75 4.88 15.80
CA ASN A 238 3.94 5.34 16.93
C ASN A 238 3.87 6.87 17.04
N ASP A 239 4.97 7.59 16.79
CA ASP A 239 5.00 9.06 16.87
C ASP A 239 4.05 9.69 15.84
N ASN A 240 4.08 9.22 14.60
CA ASN A 240 3.25 9.75 13.54
C ASN A 240 1.77 9.40 13.72
N TYR A 241 1.44 8.18 14.17
CA TYR A 241 0.05 7.83 14.48
C TYR A 241 -0.49 8.57 15.71
N THR A 242 0.31 8.72 16.78
CA THR A 242 -0.09 9.47 17.97
C THR A 242 -0.39 10.93 17.62
N TRP A 243 0.48 11.55 16.81
CA TRP A 243 0.25 12.90 16.31
C TRP A 243 -1.00 12.99 15.43
N PHE A 244 -1.21 12.04 14.51
CA PHE A 244 -2.36 12.01 13.61
C PHE A 244 -3.68 11.90 14.37
N PHE A 245 -3.84 10.85 15.19
CA PHE A 245 -5.06 10.63 15.95
C PHE A 245 -5.29 11.69 17.02
N GLY A 246 -4.24 12.19 17.66
CA GLY A 246 -4.34 13.27 18.63
C GLY A 246 -4.99 14.54 18.05
N HIS A 247 -4.65 14.90 16.82
CA HIS A 247 -5.29 16.03 16.13
C HIS A 247 -6.76 15.74 15.79
N ILE A 248 -7.06 14.53 15.31
CA ILE A 248 -8.43 14.11 14.98
C ILE A 248 -9.34 14.15 16.21
N MET A 249 -8.89 13.57 17.33
CA MET A 249 -9.65 13.55 18.58
C MET A 249 -9.82 14.96 19.15
N ARG A 250 -8.76 15.77 19.14
CA ARG A 250 -8.83 17.19 19.56
C ARG A 250 -9.81 18.00 18.72
N HIS A 251 -9.99 17.66 17.44
CA HIS A 251 -10.94 18.33 16.55
C HIS A 251 -12.40 17.95 16.82
N GLY A 252 -12.65 16.87 17.57
CA GLY A 252 -14.00 16.47 18.00
C GLY A 252 -14.47 15.12 17.48
N PHE A 253 -13.60 14.29 16.91
CA PHE A 253 -13.94 12.90 16.57
C PHE A 253 -13.81 12.00 17.80
N SER A 254 -14.92 11.37 18.22
CA SER A 254 -14.98 10.48 19.39
C SER A 254 -14.46 9.07 19.09
N LEU A 255 -13.18 8.94 18.75
CA LEU A 255 -12.57 7.65 18.38
C LEU A 255 -12.42 6.67 19.57
N GLU A 256 -12.62 7.12 20.81
CA GLU A 256 -12.66 6.27 22.01
C GLU A 256 -13.93 5.42 22.08
N SER A 257 -15.04 5.93 21.54
CA SER A 257 -16.34 5.27 21.55
C SER A 257 -16.80 4.80 20.16
N SER A 258 -16.19 5.35 19.11
CA SER A 258 -16.49 5.03 17.72
C SER A 258 -15.47 4.02 17.18
N PRO A 259 -15.89 2.83 16.71
CA PRO A 259 -14.96 1.84 16.20
C PRO A 259 -14.15 2.33 14.99
N VAL A 260 -12.84 2.13 15.06
CA VAL A 260 -11.86 2.44 14.01
C VAL A 260 -11.27 1.14 13.47
N PHE A 261 -11.57 0.82 12.21
CA PHE A 261 -11.05 -0.37 11.55
C PHE A 261 -9.66 -0.11 10.99
N SER A 262 -8.69 -0.96 11.30
CA SER A 262 -7.33 -0.85 10.77
C SER A 262 -6.71 -2.21 10.44
N ASP A 263 -5.49 -2.16 9.90
CA ASP A 263 -4.54 -3.26 9.94
C ASP A 263 -3.92 -3.42 11.34
N ARG A 264 -2.98 -4.35 11.50
CA ARG A 264 -2.25 -4.59 12.75
C ARG A 264 -0.88 -3.91 12.78
N ASN A 265 -0.70 -2.77 12.09
CA ASN A 265 0.56 -2.03 12.14
C ASN A 265 0.93 -1.71 13.61
N VAL A 266 2.14 -2.10 14.03
CA VAL A 266 2.58 -1.99 15.44
C VAL A 266 2.58 -0.53 15.93
N GLY A 267 2.98 0.42 15.08
CA GLY A 267 2.96 1.84 15.40
C GLY A 267 1.54 2.35 15.64
N LEU A 268 0.59 1.92 14.79
CA LEU A 268 -0.82 2.26 14.90
C LEU A 268 -1.44 1.68 16.16
N VAL A 269 -1.27 0.38 16.40
CA VAL A 269 -1.81 -0.32 17.58
C VAL A 269 -1.28 0.30 18.86
N SER A 270 0.02 0.62 18.91
CA SER A 270 0.62 1.28 20.07
C SER A 270 0.06 2.69 20.30
N ALA A 271 -0.15 3.47 19.23
CA ALA A 271 -0.76 4.80 19.34
C ALA A 271 -2.23 4.73 19.78
N ALA A 272 -2.97 3.74 19.26
CA ALA A 272 -4.36 3.49 19.63
C ALA A 272 -4.50 3.13 21.11
N ASP A 273 -3.62 2.29 21.65
CA ASP A 273 -3.65 1.95 23.07
C ASP A 273 -3.31 3.15 23.98
N ASN A 274 -2.34 3.97 23.58
CA ASN A 274 -1.97 5.20 24.29
C ASN A 274 -3.11 6.23 24.32
N LEU A 275 -3.83 6.36 23.20
CA LEU A 275 -4.92 7.33 23.02
C LEU A 275 -6.31 6.74 23.33
N LYS A 276 -6.37 5.48 23.79
CA LYS A 276 -7.61 4.76 24.11
C LYS A 276 -8.62 4.72 22.95
N ILE A 277 -8.11 4.61 21.73
CA ILE A 277 -8.92 4.48 20.52
C ILE A 277 -9.56 3.09 20.47
N PHE A 278 -10.84 3.03 20.14
CA PHE A 278 -11.56 1.78 19.94
C PHE A 278 -11.19 1.15 18.59
N ILE A 279 -10.08 0.42 18.57
CA ILE A 279 -9.58 -0.24 17.36
C ILE A 279 -10.28 -1.59 17.13
N MET A 280 -10.63 -1.86 15.88
CA MET A 280 -11.13 -3.16 15.44
C MET A 280 -10.32 -3.64 14.23
N PHE A 281 -10.10 -4.95 14.12
CA PHE A 281 -9.36 -5.53 13.00
C PHE A 281 -10.33 -6.20 12.03
N CYS A 282 -10.15 -5.92 10.74
CA CYS A 282 -10.92 -6.56 9.68
C CYS A 282 -10.61 -8.07 9.64
N ILE A 283 -11.62 -8.91 9.38
CA ILE A 283 -11.44 -10.36 9.18
C ILE A 283 -10.37 -10.69 8.14
N ARG A 284 -10.19 -9.85 7.09
CA ARG A 284 -9.09 -9.98 6.13
C ARG A 284 -7.73 -9.94 6.83
N HIS A 285 -7.53 -9.01 7.77
CA HIS A 285 -6.28 -8.88 8.51
C HIS A 285 -6.11 -9.98 9.56
N ILE A 286 -7.21 -10.52 10.10
CA ILE A 286 -7.17 -11.72 10.93
C ILE A 286 -6.65 -12.90 10.09
N ILE A 287 -7.23 -13.11 8.90
CA ILE A 287 -6.80 -14.18 7.98
C ILE A 287 -5.32 -14.00 7.60
N GLU A 288 -4.92 -12.78 7.24
CA GLU A 288 -3.52 -12.46 6.97
C GLU A 288 -2.61 -12.79 8.15
N THR A 289 -2.95 -12.34 9.35
CA THR A 289 -2.07 -12.52 10.52
C THR A 289 -1.86 -13.98 10.88
N PHE A 290 -2.93 -14.78 10.86
CA PHE A 290 -2.90 -16.14 11.37
C PHE A 290 -2.62 -17.21 10.30
N PHE A 291 -2.92 -16.92 9.02
CA PHE A 291 -2.87 -17.93 7.96
C PHE A 291 -1.92 -17.58 6.81
N SER A 292 -1.47 -16.33 6.64
CA SER A 292 -0.59 -15.97 5.51
C SER A 292 0.87 -16.44 5.64
N SER A 293 1.31 -16.77 6.86
CA SER A 293 2.69 -17.19 7.17
C SER A 293 2.83 -18.68 7.43
N ARG A 294 1.83 -19.48 7.03
CA ARG A 294 1.85 -20.94 7.23
C ARG A 294 3.05 -21.59 6.51
N PRO A 295 3.69 -22.61 7.11
CA PRO A 295 4.84 -23.30 6.50
C PRO A 295 4.52 -23.96 5.16
N ASP A 296 3.28 -24.45 5.00
CA ASP A 296 2.80 -25.10 3.79
C ASP A 296 1.44 -24.53 3.39
N MET A 297 1.45 -23.72 2.32
CA MET A 297 0.25 -23.11 1.75
C MET A 297 -0.53 -24.05 0.82
N SER A 298 -0.01 -25.25 0.53
CA SER A 298 -0.70 -26.23 -0.31
C SER A 298 -1.83 -26.96 0.44
N VAL A 299 -1.73 -27.04 1.77
CA VAL A 299 -2.77 -27.59 2.62
C VAL A 299 -3.83 -26.51 2.89
N PRO A 300 -5.10 -26.75 2.51
CA PRO A 300 -6.14 -25.76 2.74
C PRO A 300 -6.50 -25.66 4.23
N VAL A 301 -6.79 -24.44 4.69
CA VAL A 301 -7.38 -24.22 6.02
C VAL A 301 -8.87 -23.98 5.87
N LEU A 302 -9.69 -24.70 6.64
CA LEU A 302 -11.13 -24.50 6.66
C LEU A 302 -11.49 -23.43 7.70
N LEU A 303 -12.06 -22.31 7.24
CA LEU A 303 -12.64 -21.26 8.07
C LEU A 303 -14.17 -21.39 8.08
N LEU A 304 -14.71 -21.91 9.18
CA LEU A 304 -16.14 -22.00 9.41
C LEU A 304 -16.62 -20.77 10.19
N LEU A 305 -17.36 -19.88 9.52
CA LEU A 305 -17.82 -18.60 10.06
C LEU A 305 -19.35 -18.49 9.97
N ASP A 306 -19.97 -17.70 10.85
CA ASP A 306 -21.40 -17.39 10.80
C ASP A 306 -21.79 -16.57 9.56
N ASP A 307 -23.10 -16.32 9.37
CA ASP A 307 -23.60 -15.50 8.25
C ASP A 307 -23.46 -13.97 8.46
N PHE A 308 -22.57 -13.52 9.36
CA PHE A 308 -22.34 -12.09 9.49
C PHE A 308 -21.75 -11.54 8.18
N SER A 309 -22.46 -10.61 7.54
CA SER A 309 -22.14 -10.13 6.18
C SER A 309 -20.71 -9.59 6.03
N GLY A 310 -20.09 -9.10 7.11
CA GLY A 310 -18.70 -8.65 7.14
C GLY A 310 -17.68 -9.74 6.82
N HIS A 311 -17.96 -11.00 7.17
CA HIS A 311 -17.12 -12.15 6.85
C HIS A 311 -17.10 -12.47 5.35
N TRP A 312 -18.10 -12.03 4.60
CA TRP A 312 -18.43 -12.54 3.28
C TRP A 312 -18.27 -11.53 2.16
N THR A 313 -17.60 -10.40 2.43
CA THR A 313 -17.32 -9.38 1.42
C THR A 313 -16.37 -9.91 0.34
N GLN A 314 -16.49 -9.41 -0.90
CA GLN A 314 -15.64 -9.87 -2.01
C GLN A 314 -14.13 -9.78 -1.69
N PRO A 315 -13.60 -8.71 -1.08
CA PRO A 315 -12.17 -8.63 -0.75
C PRO A 315 -11.71 -9.71 0.24
N VAL A 316 -12.57 -10.12 1.17
CA VAL A 316 -12.25 -11.20 2.13
C VAL A 316 -12.20 -12.54 1.41
N ARG A 317 -13.18 -12.82 0.54
CA ARG A 317 -13.23 -14.05 -0.26
C ARG A 317 -12.05 -14.16 -1.23
N ASP A 318 -11.71 -13.06 -1.89
CA ASP A 318 -10.57 -12.99 -2.81
C ASP A 318 -9.26 -13.28 -2.06
N TYR A 319 -9.09 -12.70 -0.87
CA TYR A 319 -7.92 -12.91 -0.04
C TYR A 319 -7.83 -14.36 0.45
N ALA A 320 -8.91 -14.90 1.04
CA ALA A 320 -8.98 -16.29 1.49
C ALA A 320 -8.65 -17.27 0.35
N THR A 321 -9.17 -17.02 -0.86
CA THR A 321 -8.84 -17.85 -2.03
C THR A 321 -7.34 -17.76 -2.37
N ALA A 322 -6.75 -16.57 -2.30
CA ALA A 322 -5.32 -16.37 -2.57
C ALA A 322 -4.41 -17.05 -1.53
N THR A 323 -4.88 -17.20 -0.30
CA THR A 323 -4.18 -17.89 0.78
C THR A 323 -4.55 -19.38 0.91
N ASN A 324 -5.35 -19.94 -0.01
CA ASN A 324 -5.84 -21.32 0.07
C ASN A 324 -6.62 -21.59 1.38
N ASP A 325 -7.35 -20.59 1.87
CA ASP A 325 -8.31 -20.72 2.96
C ASP A 325 -9.70 -20.98 2.37
N ILE A 326 -10.29 -22.13 2.71
CA ILE A 326 -11.65 -22.49 2.33
C ILE A 326 -12.60 -21.87 3.35
N MET A 327 -13.45 -20.94 2.90
CA MET A 327 -14.47 -20.34 3.77
C MET A 327 -15.81 -21.07 3.63
N LEU A 328 -16.33 -21.62 4.73
CA LEU A 328 -17.68 -22.20 4.81
C LEU A 328 -18.57 -21.40 5.74
N LYS A 329 -19.81 -21.22 5.31
CA LYS A 329 -20.82 -20.45 6.04
C LYS A 329 -21.67 -21.39 6.87
N VAL A 330 -21.82 -21.08 8.15
CA VAL A 330 -22.84 -21.68 9.01
C VAL A 330 -24.21 -21.10 8.61
N PRO A 331 -25.22 -21.93 8.31
CA PRO A 331 -26.54 -21.44 7.94
C PRO A 331 -27.14 -20.51 9.00
N PRO A 332 -27.83 -19.43 8.59
CA PRO A 332 -28.44 -18.48 9.53
C PRO A 332 -29.38 -19.17 10.51
N GLY A 333 -29.22 -18.90 11.80
CA GLY A 333 -30.05 -19.49 12.86
C GLY A 333 -29.64 -20.90 13.31
N TYR A 334 -28.54 -21.44 12.78
CA TYR A 334 -28.05 -22.79 13.13
C TYR A 334 -26.65 -22.77 13.77
N THR A 335 -26.17 -21.65 14.31
CA THR A 335 -24.84 -21.61 14.95
C THR A 335 -24.77 -22.54 16.15
N SER A 336 -25.83 -22.61 16.96
CA SER A 336 -25.97 -23.54 18.09
C SER A 336 -25.99 -25.04 17.71
N VAL A 337 -26.05 -25.37 16.42
CA VAL A 337 -26.13 -26.76 15.92
C VAL A 337 -24.92 -27.11 15.05
N PHE A 338 -24.47 -26.19 14.20
CA PHE A 338 -23.43 -26.46 13.20
C PHE A 338 -22.11 -25.73 13.45
N GLN A 339 -22.04 -24.80 14.40
CA GLN A 339 -20.78 -24.13 14.73
C GLN A 339 -20.12 -24.82 15.93
N PRO A 340 -18.94 -25.45 15.75
CA PRO A 340 -18.26 -26.18 16.83
C PRO A 340 -18.06 -25.34 18.10
N ALA A 341 -17.80 -24.05 17.92
CA ALA A 341 -17.65 -23.10 19.02
C ALA A 341 -18.91 -23.00 19.87
N ASP A 342 -20.06 -22.67 19.26
CA ASP A 342 -21.32 -22.51 19.98
C ASP A 342 -21.84 -23.84 20.54
N VAL A 343 -21.55 -24.96 19.88
CA VAL A 343 -21.94 -26.29 20.33
C VAL A 343 -21.17 -26.74 21.57
N CYS A 344 -19.86 -26.50 21.62
CA CYS A 344 -19.02 -27.20 22.58
C CYS A 344 -18.30 -26.30 23.58
N TRP A 345 -17.49 -25.33 23.13
CA TRP A 345 -16.63 -24.58 24.05
C TRP A 345 -17.12 -23.19 24.43
N MET A 346 -18.04 -22.58 23.67
CA MET A 346 -18.49 -21.21 23.95
C MET A 346 -19.34 -21.11 25.21
N LYS A 347 -20.16 -22.13 25.51
CA LYS A 347 -20.93 -22.22 26.75
C LYS A 347 -20.02 -22.33 27.97
N PRO A 348 -19.17 -23.37 28.13
CA PRO A 348 -18.31 -23.51 29.30
C PRO A 348 -17.35 -22.31 29.44
N PHE A 349 -16.87 -21.76 28.33
CA PHE A 349 -16.08 -20.52 28.35
C PHE A 349 -16.85 -19.33 28.96
N LYS A 350 -18.08 -19.08 28.50
CA LYS A 350 -18.92 -18.00 29.05
C LYS A 350 -19.32 -18.25 30.50
N ASP A 351 -19.60 -19.48 30.87
CA ASP A 351 -19.96 -19.85 32.24
C ASP A 351 -18.83 -19.54 33.22
N GLN A 352 -17.57 -19.74 32.81
CA GLN A 352 -16.41 -19.35 33.62
C GLN A 352 -16.23 -17.84 33.73
N ILE A 353 -16.41 -17.09 32.63
CA ILE A 353 -16.39 -15.62 32.68
C ILE A 353 -17.51 -15.10 33.60
N HIS A 354 -18.70 -15.70 33.51
CA HIS A 354 -19.82 -15.38 34.40
C HIS A 354 -19.51 -15.70 35.87
N ALA A 355 -18.81 -16.80 36.15
CA ALA A 355 -18.39 -17.14 37.51
C ALA A 355 -17.41 -16.10 38.08
N GLN A 356 -16.44 -15.65 37.28
CA GLN A 356 -15.50 -14.57 37.65
C GLN A 356 -16.26 -13.26 37.91
N TRP A 357 -17.19 -12.90 37.03
CA TRP A 357 -18.05 -11.73 37.20
C TRP A 357 -18.89 -11.79 38.49
N ILE A 358 -19.49 -12.95 38.79
CA ILE A 358 -20.28 -13.14 40.02
C ILE A 358 -19.37 -13.05 41.26
N GLY A 359 -18.16 -13.60 41.21
CA GLY A 359 -17.15 -13.47 42.28
C GLY A 359 -16.82 -12.00 42.55
N PHE A 360 -16.51 -11.25 41.49
CA PHE A 360 -16.25 -9.82 41.56
C PHE A 360 -17.40 -9.01 42.14
N LEU A 361 -18.66 -9.37 41.83
CA LEU A 361 -19.82 -8.73 42.44
C LEU A 361 -20.00 -9.11 43.92
N ARG A 362 -19.72 -10.36 44.30
CA ARG A 362 -19.84 -10.83 45.69
C ARG A 362 -18.85 -10.14 46.61
N GLU A 363 -17.59 -10.01 46.18
CA GLU A 363 -16.56 -9.28 46.94
C GLU A 363 -16.99 -7.84 47.24
N GLN A 364 -17.57 -7.15 46.27
CA GLN A 364 -18.09 -5.79 46.47
C GLN A 364 -19.26 -5.71 47.43
N ILE A 365 -20.11 -6.74 47.47
CA ILE A 365 -21.23 -6.83 48.42
C ILE A 365 -20.69 -7.11 49.84
N GLU A 366 -19.66 -7.94 49.97
CA GLU A 366 -19.02 -8.24 51.26
C GLU A 366 -18.29 -7.03 51.85
N GLU A 367 -17.66 -6.21 51.00
CA GLU A 367 -17.00 -4.96 51.41
C GLU A 367 -17.98 -3.83 51.78
N TRP A 368 -19.24 -3.93 51.35
CA TRP A 368 -20.26 -2.91 51.58
C TRP A 368 -20.69 -2.85 53.05
N ARG A 369 -20.83 -1.62 53.57
CA ARG A 369 -21.24 -1.35 54.96
C ARG A 369 -22.67 -0.80 55.03
N VAL A 370 -23.43 -1.32 55.99
CA VAL A 370 -24.80 -0.87 56.27
C VAL A 370 -24.84 0.63 56.56
N GLY A 371 -25.64 1.36 55.78
CA GLY A 371 -25.84 2.81 55.90
C GLY A 371 -25.21 3.63 54.75
N GLU A 372 -24.41 3.02 53.89
CA GLU A 372 -23.87 3.66 52.69
C GLU A 372 -24.65 3.27 51.42
N PRO A 373 -24.80 4.16 50.41
CA PRO A 373 -25.36 3.78 49.13
C PRO A 373 -24.50 2.70 48.45
N VAL A 374 -25.11 1.60 47.98
CA VAL A 374 -24.40 0.59 47.19
C VAL A 374 -23.91 1.23 45.89
N LYS A 375 -22.59 1.35 45.74
CA LYS A 375 -21.95 1.77 44.48
C LYS A 375 -21.16 0.58 43.93
N MET A 376 -21.77 -0.14 42.99
CA MET A 376 -21.06 -1.17 42.24
C MET A 376 -20.02 -0.51 41.34
N LYS A 377 -18.79 -1.00 41.43
CA LYS A 377 -17.69 -0.71 40.52
C LYS A 377 -17.82 -1.61 39.30
N VAL A 378 -17.60 -1.05 38.12
CA VAL A 378 -17.42 -1.82 36.89
C VAL A 378 -16.01 -2.45 36.91
N PRO A 379 -15.82 -3.62 36.30
CA PRO A 379 -14.52 -4.26 36.22
C PRO A 379 -13.63 -3.48 35.24
N GLU A 380 -12.34 -3.41 35.53
CA GLU A 380 -11.38 -2.81 34.62
C GLU A 380 -11.13 -3.74 33.42
N ARG A 381 -10.58 -3.20 32.33
CA ARG A 381 -10.33 -3.97 31.11
C ARG A 381 -9.35 -5.11 31.38
N GLU A 382 -8.37 -4.85 32.24
CA GLU A 382 -7.38 -5.80 32.72
C GLU A 382 -8.04 -6.97 33.43
N ASN A 383 -9.04 -6.72 34.30
CA ASN A 383 -9.80 -7.79 34.96
C ASN A 383 -10.53 -8.65 33.94
N VAL A 384 -11.22 -8.03 32.97
CA VAL A 384 -11.95 -8.78 31.93
C VAL A 384 -10.99 -9.58 31.04
N ALA A 385 -9.82 -9.02 30.71
CA ALA A 385 -8.80 -9.73 29.95
C ALA A 385 -8.26 -10.94 30.73
N ASP A 386 -7.98 -10.78 32.02
CA ASP A 386 -7.57 -11.87 32.90
C ASP A 386 -8.66 -12.95 33.02
N TRP A 387 -9.94 -12.56 33.11
CA TRP A 387 -11.06 -13.51 33.14
C TRP A 387 -11.18 -14.27 31.82
N ILE A 388 -11.01 -13.61 30.68
CA ILE A 388 -11.00 -14.24 29.36
C ILE A 388 -9.83 -15.21 29.23
N HIS A 389 -8.62 -14.80 29.62
CA HIS A 389 -7.44 -15.64 29.60
C HIS A 389 -7.62 -16.86 30.48
N THR A 390 -8.06 -16.65 31.72
CA THR A 390 -8.34 -17.71 32.69
C THR A 390 -9.40 -18.66 32.12
N ALA A 391 -10.52 -18.14 31.63
CA ALA A 391 -11.59 -18.96 31.07
C ALA A 391 -11.15 -19.78 29.86
N TRP A 392 -10.24 -19.24 29.04
CA TRP A 392 -9.66 -19.93 27.90
C TRP A 392 -8.72 -21.06 28.34
N ASP A 393 -7.82 -20.79 29.30
CA ASP A 393 -6.85 -21.78 29.80
C ASP A 393 -7.51 -23.01 30.45
N HIS A 394 -8.70 -22.82 31.01
CA HIS A 394 -9.49 -23.89 31.63
C HIS A 394 -10.29 -24.71 30.61
N LEU A 395 -10.31 -24.36 29.32
CA LEU A 395 -10.95 -25.19 28.30
C LEU A 395 -10.06 -26.40 27.99
N SER A 396 -10.59 -27.60 28.19
CA SER A 396 -9.85 -28.80 27.82
C SER A 396 -9.79 -28.98 26.30
N ILE A 397 -8.72 -29.64 25.87
CA ILE A 397 -8.54 -30.08 24.48
C ILE A 397 -9.74 -30.91 24.03
N GLU A 398 -10.20 -31.81 24.89
CA GLU A 398 -11.34 -32.71 24.65
C GLU A 398 -12.62 -31.91 24.40
N THR A 399 -12.84 -30.82 25.16
CA THR A 399 -13.97 -29.90 24.95
C THR A 399 -13.88 -29.22 23.59
N ILE A 400 -12.71 -28.73 23.18
CA ILE A 400 -12.55 -28.09 21.87
C ILE A 400 -12.73 -29.11 20.74
N ARG A 401 -12.13 -30.30 20.88
CA ARG A 401 -12.22 -31.36 19.87
C ARG A 401 -13.63 -31.90 19.72
N GLY A 402 -14.37 -32.05 20.82
CA GLY A 402 -15.73 -32.59 20.84
C GLY A 402 -16.70 -31.83 19.92
N GLY A 403 -16.50 -30.52 19.72
CA GLY A 403 -17.37 -29.72 18.85
C GLY A 403 -17.31 -30.09 17.36
N TYR A 404 -16.20 -30.63 16.86
CA TYR A 404 -16.04 -30.91 15.42
C TYR A 404 -16.77 -32.18 14.96
N PRO A 405 -16.69 -33.32 15.68
CA PRO A 405 -17.51 -34.49 15.38
C PRO A 405 -19.01 -34.23 15.51
N ILE A 406 -19.44 -33.52 16.56
CA ILE A 406 -20.87 -33.26 16.86
C ILE A 406 -21.53 -32.44 15.75
N THR A 407 -20.78 -31.52 15.15
CA THR A 407 -21.26 -30.66 14.05
C THR A 407 -21.12 -31.30 12.67
N HIS A 408 -20.68 -32.56 12.59
CA HIS A 408 -20.34 -33.25 11.34
C HIS A 408 -19.32 -32.48 10.48
N THR A 409 -18.46 -31.66 11.10
CA THR A 409 -17.38 -30.92 10.43
C THR A 409 -16.08 -31.71 10.36
N ALA A 410 -16.05 -32.89 10.98
CA ALA A 410 -14.96 -33.84 10.86
C ALA A 410 -14.93 -34.45 9.45
N VAL A 411 -13.84 -34.21 8.72
CA VAL A 411 -13.53 -34.92 7.47
C VAL A 411 -12.92 -36.26 7.87
N GLY A 412 -13.54 -37.39 7.51
CA GLY A 412 -12.88 -38.71 7.65
C GLY A 412 -11.71 -38.79 6.66
N ASP A 413 -10.53 -39.33 6.99
CA ASP A 413 -10.12 -40.25 8.05
C ASP A 413 -9.23 -39.57 9.12
N GLU A 414 -9.47 -39.98 10.37
CA GLU A 414 -8.61 -39.85 11.56
C GLU A 414 -7.89 -38.51 11.81
N ASN A 415 -8.61 -37.61 12.50
CA ASN A 415 -8.09 -36.88 13.66
C ASN A 415 -7.00 -35.81 13.45
N GLU A 416 -6.35 -35.72 12.28
CA GLU A 416 -5.20 -34.84 12.01
C GLU A 416 -5.52 -33.35 12.12
N SER A 417 -6.67 -32.88 11.62
CA SER A 417 -7.01 -31.44 11.67
C SER A 417 -7.29 -30.95 13.09
N ALA A 418 -7.95 -31.78 13.90
CA ALA A 418 -8.16 -31.52 15.32
C ALA A 418 -6.83 -31.57 16.09
N PHE A 419 -5.97 -32.56 15.80
CA PHE A 419 -4.63 -32.65 16.38
C PHE A 419 -3.72 -31.49 15.98
N PHE A 420 -3.84 -30.93 14.77
CA PHE A 420 -3.07 -29.76 14.34
C PHE A 420 -3.41 -28.50 15.13
N VAL A 421 -4.69 -28.17 15.25
CA VAL A 421 -5.14 -27.00 16.03
C VAL A 421 -4.75 -27.13 17.50
N VAL A 422 -4.96 -28.32 18.06
CA VAL A 422 -4.55 -28.65 19.44
C VAL A 422 -3.03 -28.60 19.60
N GLY A 423 -2.28 -29.12 18.63
CA GLY A 423 -0.81 -29.09 18.62
C GLY A 423 -0.25 -27.68 18.57
N GLU A 424 -0.88 -26.77 17.81
CA GLU A 424 -0.46 -25.37 17.74
C GLU A 424 -0.83 -24.60 19.01
N LEU A 425 -1.99 -24.87 19.61
CA LEU A 425 -2.37 -24.29 20.91
C LEU A 425 -1.44 -24.76 22.05
N ALA A 426 -1.03 -26.04 22.03
CA ALA A 426 -0.05 -26.59 22.96
C ALA A 426 1.35 -26.00 22.72
N ARG A 427 1.75 -25.81 21.45
CA ARG A 427 3.04 -25.17 21.08
C ARG A 427 3.12 -23.72 21.58
N LEU A 428 1.99 -23.03 21.66
CA LEU A 428 1.89 -21.66 22.16
C LEU A 428 1.76 -21.58 23.69
N SER A 429 1.81 -22.71 24.41
CA SER A 429 1.64 -22.81 25.86
C SER A 429 0.31 -22.28 26.38
N LEU A 430 -0.76 -22.41 25.58
CA LEU A 430 -2.11 -21.91 25.90
C LEU A 430 -3.05 -23.02 26.42
N LEU A 431 -2.52 -24.13 26.94
CA LEU A 431 -3.30 -25.29 27.40
C LEU A 431 -2.70 -25.88 28.68
N ASP A 432 -3.55 -26.14 29.69
CA ASP A 432 -3.20 -26.92 30.88
C ASP A 432 -3.70 -28.38 30.74
N THR A 433 -2.98 -29.31 31.37
CA THR A 433 -3.17 -30.78 31.27
C THR A 433 -3.84 -31.40 32.49
N THR A 434 -4.23 -30.58 33.47
CA THR A 434 -4.76 -31.07 34.74
C THR A 434 -6.22 -30.68 34.91
N LEU A 435 -7.14 -31.43 34.28
CA LEU A 435 -8.48 -31.76 34.80
C LEU A 435 -9.20 -32.71 33.82
N GLY A 436 -9.81 -33.77 34.36
CA GLY A 436 -10.41 -34.87 33.60
C GLY A 436 -11.81 -34.58 33.04
N GLU A 437 -12.22 -35.47 32.13
CA GLU A 437 -13.48 -35.45 31.37
C GLU A 437 -14.71 -35.07 32.22
N ILE A 438 -15.52 -34.14 31.70
CA ILE A 438 -16.83 -33.81 32.26
C ILE A 438 -17.84 -34.77 31.65
N ASP A 439 -18.45 -35.59 32.49
CA ASP A 439 -19.47 -36.59 32.15
C ASP A 439 -20.68 -35.90 31.48
N SER A 440 -21.12 -36.42 30.34
CA SER A 440 -22.10 -35.79 29.45
C SER A 440 -23.55 -35.84 29.95
N ASP A 441 -23.80 -36.47 31.09
CA ASP A 441 -25.14 -36.93 31.47
C ASP A 441 -25.73 -36.16 32.66
N ILE A 442 -25.70 -34.83 32.61
CA ILE A 442 -26.55 -34.01 33.49
C ILE A 442 -27.47 -33.14 32.64
N GLU A 443 -28.56 -33.77 32.18
CA GLU A 443 -29.82 -33.07 31.88
C GLU A 443 -30.27 -32.28 33.12
N PHE A 444 -30.30 -30.95 33.01
CA PHE A 444 -31.19 -30.13 33.81
C PHE A 444 -31.95 -29.17 32.89
N ASP A 445 -33.06 -29.67 32.36
CA ASP A 445 -34.25 -28.85 32.15
C ASP A 445 -34.80 -28.44 33.52
N LYS A 446 -34.71 -27.14 33.83
CA LYS A 446 -35.76 -26.33 34.48
C LYS A 446 -35.40 -24.85 34.58
#